data_AF-A0A1V4DRL4-F1
#
_entry.id   AF-A0A1V4DRL4-F1
#
_cell.length_a   1.000
_cell.length_b   1.000
_cell.length_c   1.000
_cell.angle_alpha   90.00
_cell.angle_beta   90.00
_cell.angle_gamma   90.00
#
_symmetry.space_group_name_H-M   'P 1'
#
loop_
_entity.id
_entity.type
_entity.pdbx_description
1 polymer ?
#
loop_
_entity_poly.entity_id
_entity_poly.type
_entity_poly.pdbx_seq_one_letter_code
_entity_poly.pdbx_strand_id
1 'polypeptide(L)'
;MSVTPAEQAPTTTVGALPPAVTQLLAAVRDALDVPLADRPVDDAVRAELLTRRAADTRVVLELLLQHGDVARSTERLREWAAEHPVTYATWQARTEQAAAEEEHLLSGRGEQR
;
A
#
# COMPACT_ATOMS: atom_id res chain seq x y z
N MET A 1 1.05 16.96 -33.66
CA MET A 1 0.47 16.71 -32.32
C MET A 1 0.96 15.34 -31.88
N SER A 2 1.89 15.28 -30.94
CA SER A 2 2.45 14.01 -30.46
C SER A 2 1.56 13.48 -29.34
N VAL A 3 0.95 12.32 -29.58
CA VAL A 3 0.13 11.58 -28.64
C VAL A 3 1.05 10.99 -27.57
N THR A 4 0.77 11.24 -26.29
CA THR A 4 1.54 10.69 -25.16
C THR A 4 1.46 9.16 -25.18
N PRO A 5 2.54 8.40 -24.89
CA PRO A 5 2.52 6.93 -24.96
C PRO A 5 1.44 6.24 -24.10
N ALA A 6 0.94 6.92 -23.06
CA ALA A 6 -0.20 6.44 -22.27
C ALA A 6 -1.52 6.37 -23.05
N GLU A 7 -1.72 7.23 -24.06
CA GLU A 7 -2.95 7.31 -24.86
C GLU A 7 -3.03 6.20 -25.92
N GLN A 8 -1.93 5.49 -26.19
CA GLN A 8 -1.88 4.35 -27.11
C GLN A 8 -1.82 2.99 -26.39
N ALA A 9 -1.84 2.97 -25.06
CA ALA A 9 -1.77 1.72 -24.31
C ALA A 9 -3.08 0.93 -24.46
N PRO A 10 -3.03 -0.37 -24.79
CA PRO A 10 -4.22 -1.21 -24.79
C PRO A 10 -4.86 -1.18 -23.39
N THR A 11 -6.11 -0.76 -23.31
CA THR A 11 -6.89 -0.78 -22.08
C THR A 11 -7.43 -2.17 -21.83
N THR A 12 -7.25 -2.67 -20.61
CA THR A 12 -7.84 -3.94 -20.14
C THR A 12 -8.52 -3.71 -18.81
N THR A 13 -9.57 -4.48 -18.52
CA THR A 13 -10.21 -4.43 -17.21
C THR A 13 -9.37 -5.22 -16.21
N VAL A 14 -9.36 -4.78 -14.95
CA VAL A 14 -8.59 -5.47 -13.89
C VAL A 14 -9.03 -6.94 -13.74
N GLY A 15 -10.32 -7.23 -13.93
CA GLY A 15 -10.85 -8.60 -13.89
C GLY A 15 -10.40 -9.50 -15.05
N ALA A 16 -9.84 -8.92 -16.12
CA ALA A 16 -9.27 -9.66 -17.24
C ALA A 16 -7.74 -9.88 -17.11
N LEU A 17 -7.11 -9.34 -16.06
CA LEU A 17 -5.69 -9.55 -15.83
C LEU A 17 -5.39 -10.97 -15.34
N PRO A 18 -4.25 -11.56 -15.73
CA PRO A 18 -3.79 -12.82 -15.15
C PRO A 18 -3.65 -12.68 -13.62
N PRO A 19 -4.00 -13.71 -12.83
CA PRO A 19 -3.93 -13.64 -11.36
C PRO A 19 -2.57 -13.20 -10.82
N ALA A 20 -1.47 -13.63 -11.46
CA ALA A 20 -0.12 -13.23 -11.08
C ALA A 20 0.12 -11.72 -11.24
N VAL A 21 -0.45 -11.10 -12.27
CA VAL A 21 -0.34 -9.64 -12.48
C VAL A 21 -1.15 -8.89 -11.44
N THR A 22 -2.35 -9.36 -11.11
CA THR A 22 -3.16 -8.76 -10.03
C THR A 22 -2.46 -8.85 -8.68
N GLN A 23 -1.79 -9.97 -8.39
CA GLN A 23 -1.00 -10.12 -7.16
C GLN A 23 0.23 -9.21 -7.13
N LEU A 24 0.91 -9.02 -8.26
CA LEU A 24 2.00 -8.05 -8.38
C LEU A 24 1.50 -6.63 -8.12
N LEU A 25 0.39 -6.22 -8.75
CA LEU A 25 -0.18 -4.88 -8.56
C LEU A 25 -0.63 -4.66 -7.11
N ALA A 26 -1.18 -5.69 -6.46
CA ALA A 26 -1.48 -5.64 -5.04
C ALA A 26 -0.22 -5.44 -4.20
N ALA A 27 0.86 -6.18 -4.48
CA ALA A 27 2.13 -6.02 -3.77
C ALA A 27 2.77 -4.63 -3.98
N VAL A 28 2.68 -4.07 -5.19
CA VAL A 28 3.12 -2.69 -5.47
C VAL A 28 2.30 -1.69 -4.67
N ARG A 29 0.97 -1.85 -4.64
CA ARG A 29 0.10 -0.99 -3.84
C ARG A 29 0.47 -1.09 -2.36
N ASP A 30 0.58 -2.29 -1.81
CA ASP A 30 0.86 -2.50 -0.39
C ASP A 30 2.25 -1.96 0.02
N ALA A 31 3.23 -1.99 -0.90
CA ALA A 31 4.53 -1.36 -0.68
C ALA A 31 4.45 0.17 -0.64
N LEU A 32 3.64 0.78 -1.53
CA LEU A 32 3.54 2.23 -1.66
C LEU A 32 2.46 2.87 -0.77
N ASP A 33 1.53 2.06 -0.24
CA ASP A 33 0.46 2.50 0.64
C ASP A 33 0.99 2.71 2.06
N VAL A 34 1.76 3.79 2.21
CA VAL A 34 2.34 4.21 3.49
C VAL A 34 1.34 5.17 4.17
N PRO A 35 0.71 4.75 5.27
CA PRO A 35 -0.37 5.49 5.92
C PRO A 35 0.09 6.85 6.43
N LEU A 36 -0.83 7.81 6.54
CA LEU A 36 -0.51 9.12 7.09
C LEU A 36 -0.15 9.01 8.57
N ALA A 37 0.85 9.78 8.98
CA ALA A 37 1.18 9.94 10.38
C ALA A 37 0.04 10.67 11.09
N ASP A 38 -0.27 10.24 12.31
CA ASP A 38 -1.29 10.92 13.13
C ASP A 38 -0.77 12.26 13.68
N ARG A 39 0.54 12.36 13.91
CA ARG A 39 1.19 13.54 14.52
C ARG A 39 2.26 14.11 13.59
N PRO A 40 2.41 15.45 13.52
CA PRO A 40 3.42 16.10 12.68
C PRO A 40 4.86 15.68 12.98
N VAL A 41 5.16 15.31 14.23
CA VAL A 41 6.51 14.85 14.63
C VAL A 41 6.91 13.55 13.91
N ASP A 42 5.93 12.75 13.50
CA ASP A 42 6.15 11.46 12.85
C ASP A 42 6.19 11.59 11.30
N ASP A 43 5.96 12.79 10.74
CA ASP A 43 5.94 13.01 9.29
C ASP A 43 7.29 12.73 8.62
N ALA A 44 8.40 13.03 9.30
CA ALA A 44 9.73 12.76 8.80
C ALA A 44 9.98 11.25 8.67
N VAL A 45 9.58 10.47 9.68
CA VAL A 45 9.70 9.00 9.68
C VAL A 45 8.85 8.38 8.57
N ARG A 46 7.63 8.89 8.39
CA ARG A 46 6.76 8.50 7.27
C ARG A 46 7.41 8.79 5.92
N ALA A 47 7.93 10.01 5.73
CA ALA A 47 8.51 10.43 4.46
C ALA A 47 9.75 9.60 4.09
N GLU A 48 10.58 9.28 5.08
CA GLU A 48 11.73 8.38 4.92
C GLU A 48 11.29 6.97 4.51
N LEU A 49 10.28 6.41 5.21
CA LEU A 49 9.73 5.09 4.90
C LEU A 49 9.18 5.02 3.47
N LEU A 50 8.38 6.01 3.06
CA LEU A 50 7.84 6.07 1.70
C LEU A 50 8.95 6.18 0.65
N THR A 51 9.96 7.01 0.91
CA THR A 51 11.11 7.17 0.01
C THR A 51 11.84 5.84 -0.18
N ARG A 52 12.09 5.13 0.92
CA ARG A 52 12.74 3.82 0.91
C ARG A 52 11.93 2.80 0.11
N ARG A 53 10.66 2.60 0.46
CA ARG A 53 9.78 1.62 -0.20
C ARG A 53 9.56 1.94 -1.69
N ALA A 54 9.53 3.22 -2.06
CA ALA A 54 9.44 3.64 -3.45
C ALA A 54 10.71 3.30 -4.25
N ALA A 55 11.89 3.51 -3.67
CA ALA A 55 13.16 3.13 -4.28
C ALA A 55 13.25 1.60 -4.47
N ASP A 56 12.90 0.84 -3.43
CA ASP A 56 12.87 -0.62 -3.44
C ASP A 56 11.90 -1.15 -4.50
N THR A 57 10.68 -0.59 -4.56
CA THR A 57 9.67 -0.94 -5.58
C THR A 57 10.18 -0.69 -6.99
N ARG A 58 10.84 0.46 -7.22
CA ARG A 58 11.41 0.80 -8.52
C ARG A 58 12.46 -0.22 -8.96
N VAL A 59 13.37 -0.61 -8.07
CA VAL A 59 14.40 -1.63 -8.35
C VAL A 59 13.76 -2.95 -8.77
N VAL A 60 12.74 -3.41 -8.04
CA VAL A 60 12.07 -4.68 -8.37
C VAL A 60 11.34 -4.60 -9.71
N LEU A 61 10.64 -3.50 -10.00
CA LEU A 61 9.95 -3.33 -11.28
C LEU A 61 10.93 -3.23 -12.46
N GLU A 62 12.09 -2.57 -12.29
CA GLU A 62 13.13 -2.54 -13.31
C GLU A 62 13.67 -3.96 -13.60
N LEU A 63 13.92 -4.76 -12.56
CA LEU A 63 14.33 -6.17 -12.71
C LEU A 63 13.24 -7.03 -13.36
N LEU A 64 11.97 -6.82 -12.99
CA LEU A 64 10.83 -7.50 -13.62
C LEU A 64 10.78 -7.21 -15.12
N LEU A 65 10.93 -5.95 -15.53
CA LEU A 65 10.89 -5.57 -16.93
C LEU A 65 12.06 -6.15 -17.73
N GLN A 66 13.21 -6.38 -17.09
CA GLN A 66 14.39 -6.98 -17.73
C GLN A 66 14.31 -8.51 -17.84
N HIS A 67 13.71 -9.19 -16.86
CA HIS A 67 13.80 -10.66 -16.73
C HIS A 67 12.45 -11.40 -16.79
N GLY A 68 11.32 -10.70 -16.65
CA GLY A 68 9.97 -11.23 -16.84
C GLY A 68 9.40 -12.09 -15.72
N ASP A 69 10.10 -12.26 -14.59
CA ASP A 69 9.64 -13.12 -13.49
C ASP A 69 8.68 -12.40 -12.54
N VAL A 70 7.38 -12.45 -12.86
CA VAL A 70 6.30 -11.81 -12.11
C VAL A 70 6.17 -12.37 -10.69
N ALA A 71 6.27 -13.70 -10.53
CA ALA A 71 6.06 -14.37 -9.26
C ALA A 71 7.15 -14.00 -8.26
N ARG A 72 8.42 -14.11 -8.69
CA ARG A 72 9.57 -13.75 -7.87
C ARG A 72 9.60 -12.26 -7.51
N SER A 73 9.22 -11.40 -8.46
CA SER A 73 9.13 -9.95 -8.21
C SER A 73 8.05 -9.63 -7.19
N THR A 74 6.91 -10.32 -7.25
CA THR A 74 5.83 -10.18 -6.26
C THR A 74 6.28 -10.61 -4.86
N GLU A 75 6.97 -11.75 -4.75
CA GLU A 75 7.52 -12.21 -3.47
C GLU A 75 8.53 -11.22 -2.89
N ARG A 76 9.45 -10.73 -3.74
CA ARG A 76 10.48 -9.76 -3.33
C ARG A 76 9.88 -8.44 -2.84
N LEU A 77 8.82 -7.92 -3.48
CA LEU A 77 8.13 -6.72 -3.01
C LEU A 77 7.53 -6.92 -1.61
N ARG A 78 6.94 -8.08 -1.35
CA ARG A 78 6.35 -8.40 -0.03
C ARG A 78 7.41 -8.54 1.05
N GLU A 79 8.51 -9.22 0.74
CA GLU A 79 9.68 -9.36 1.62
C GLU A 79 10.21 -7.99 2.04
N TRP A 80 10.50 -7.13 1.07
CA TRP A 80 11.06 -5.80 1.34
C TRP A 80 10.08 -4.85 2.03
N ALA A 81 8.78 -4.95 1.73
CA ALA A 81 7.76 -4.22 2.48
C ALA A 81 7.70 -4.67 3.95
N ALA A 82 7.93 -5.95 4.23
CA ALA A 82 7.94 -6.50 5.59
C ALA A 82 9.22 -6.13 6.37
N GLU A 83 10.37 -5.98 5.70
CA GLU A 83 11.62 -5.49 6.31
C GLU A 83 11.52 -4.03 6.79
N HIS A 84 10.63 -3.26 6.19
CA HIS A 84 10.41 -1.85 6.50
C HIS A 84 8.95 -1.63 6.96
N PRO A 85 8.55 -2.09 8.16
CA PRO A 85 7.18 -1.93 8.65
C PRO A 85 6.87 -0.48 9.03
N VAL A 86 5.58 -0.14 9.09
CA VAL A 86 5.12 1.12 9.67
C VAL A 86 5.30 1.05 11.19
N THR A 87 6.05 1.99 11.75
CA THR A 87 6.41 2.00 13.19
C THR A 87 5.83 3.19 13.96
N TYR A 88 5.22 4.14 13.27
CA TYR A 88 4.58 5.32 13.86
C TYR A 88 3.07 5.13 14.01
N ALA A 89 2.46 5.93 14.88
CA ALA A 89 1.01 5.97 15.04
C ALA A 89 0.35 6.56 13.78
N THR A 90 -0.60 5.85 13.20
CA THR A 90 -1.28 6.25 11.97
C THR A 90 -2.63 6.88 12.26
N TRP A 91 -3.04 7.81 11.39
CA TRP A 91 -4.36 8.43 11.49
C TRP A 91 -5.50 7.41 11.36
N GLN A 92 -5.32 6.37 10.52
CA GLN A 92 -6.28 5.29 10.36
C GLN A 92 -6.48 4.51 11.66
N ALA A 93 -5.39 4.10 12.32
CA ALA A 93 -5.47 3.36 13.58
C ALA A 93 -6.20 4.15 14.67
N ARG A 94 -5.95 5.47 14.77
CA ARG A 94 -6.69 6.34 15.70
C ARG A 94 -8.19 6.40 15.38
N THR A 95 -8.53 6.47 14.10
CA THR A 95 -9.93 6.59 13.65
C THR A 95 -10.69 5.29 13.89
N GLU A 96 -10.08 4.14 13.59
CA GLU A 96 -10.63 2.80 13.87
C GLU A 96 -10.83 2.58 15.38
N GLN A 97 -9.85 2.99 16.19
CA GLN A 97 -9.98 2.92 17.65
C GLN A 97 -11.12 3.79 18.17
N ALA A 98 -11.25 5.02 17.69
CA ALA A 98 -12.33 5.92 18.09
C ALA A 98 -13.72 5.36 17.75
N ALA A 99 -13.87 4.73 16.57
CA ALA A 99 -15.11 4.09 16.17
C ALA A 99 -15.47 2.89 17.07
N ALA A 100 -14.48 2.06 17.41
CA ALA A 100 -14.68 0.92 18.31
C ALA A 100 -15.05 1.34 19.74
N GLU A 101 -14.46 2.43 20.24
CA GLU A 101 -14.79 3.01 21.55
C GLU A 101 -16.23 3.55 21.57
N GLU A 102 -16.68 4.21 20.50
CA GLU A 102 -18.06 4.69 20.37
C GLU A 102 -19.07 3.52 20.36
N GLU A 103 -18.79 2.46 19.60
CA GLU A 103 -19.63 1.26 19.54
C GLU A 103 -19.75 0.57 20.92
N HIS A 104 -18.65 0.49 21.67
CA HIS A 104 -18.65 -0.05 23.02
C HIS A 104 -19.51 0.77 23.99
N LEU A 105 -19.40 2.11 23.92
CA LEU A 105 -20.20 3.02 24.74
C LEU A 105 -21.70 2.96 24.42
N LEU A 106 -22.06 2.81 23.14
CA LEU A 106 -23.44 2.66 22.70
C LEU A 106 -24.03 1.30 23.12
N SER A 107 -23.24 0.23 23.05
CA SER A 107 -23.65 -1.11 23.46
C SER A 107 -23.91 -1.19 24.97
N GLY A 108 -23.04 -0.62 25.81
CA GLY A 108 -23.22 -0.61 27.27
C GLY A 108 -24.39 0.25 27.77
N ARG A 109 -24.86 1.21 26.95
CA ARG A 109 -26.05 2.03 27.27
C ARG A 109 -27.38 1.30 26.97
N GLY A 110 -27.35 0.27 26.12
CA GLY A 110 -28.53 -0.55 25.78
C GLY A 110 -28.93 -1.57 26.86
N GLU A 111 -28.00 -1.97 27.72
CA GLU A 111 -28.22 -3.01 28.75
C GLU A 111 -28.78 -2.47 30.09
N GLN A 112 -28.89 -1.14 30.24
CA GLN A 112 -29.42 -0.50 31.47
C GLN A 112 -30.91 -0.12 31.39
N ARG A 113 -31.70 -0.73 30.49
CA ARG A 113 -33.12 -0.41 30.32
C ARG A 113 -34.06 -1.57 30.63
#